data_AF-A0A9Q0Y805-F1
#
_entry.id   AF-A0A9Q0Y805-F1
#
_cell.length_a   1.000
_cell.length_b   1.000
_cell.length_c   1.000
_cell.angle_alpha   90.00
_cell.angle_beta   90.00
_cell.angle_gamma   90.00
#
_symmetry.space_group_name_H-M   'P 1'
#
loop_
_entity.id
_entity.type
_entity.pdbx_description
1 polymer ?
#
loop_
_entity_poly.entity_id
_entity_poly.type
_entity_poly.pdbx_seq_one_letter_code
_entity_poly.pdbx_strand_id
1 'polypeptide(L)'
;MKLLGSAGSGKEEKPKKSRKGKGSQEAAKKPPPKPRGGAQRLGMGVRIEEMTQELQGVALEEVPEEKEDQDQDQQMMEEGEMLLDSLTGQPHPEDLLLFAVPTCAPYTTMTNYKYKVKLTPGTQKKGKAAKTALHSFMQSKEASPREKDLFRSVKDTDLSRNIPGKVKVSAPNLLNVKKK
;
A
#
# COMPACT_ATOMS: atom_id res chain seq x y z
N MET A 1 -7.43 -52.26 -11.49
CA MET A 1 -7.41 -51.50 -12.76
C MET A 1 -8.44 -52.08 -13.70
N LYS A 2 -9.41 -51.28 -14.14
CA LYS A 2 -10.35 -51.65 -15.20
C LYS A 2 -10.54 -50.44 -16.12
N LEU A 3 -9.93 -50.55 -17.30
CA LEU A 3 -10.03 -49.64 -18.45
C LEU A 3 -11.33 -49.94 -19.22
N LEU A 4 -12.08 -48.90 -19.58
CA LEU A 4 -13.02 -48.78 -20.71
C LEU A 4 -13.29 -47.26 -20.86
N GLY A 5 -13.07 -46.53 -21.95
CA GLY A 5 -12.77 -46.89 -23.34
C GLY A 5 -14.01 -46.71 -24.24
N SER A 6 -14.24 -45.51 -24.80
CA SER A 6 -14.93 -45.24 -26.09
C SER A 6 -14.85 -43.71 -26.38
N ALA A 7 -14.10 -43.19 -27.36
CA ALA A 7 -14.30 -43.18 -28.83
C ALA A 7 -15.63 -42.51 -29.23
N GLY A 8 -15.67 -41.25 -29.69
CA GLY A 8 -15.32 -40.67 -31.01
C GLY A 8 -16.39 -39.59 -31.30
N SER A 9 -16.35 -38.62 -32.23
CA SER A 9 -15.45 -38.17 -33.31
C SER A 9 -16.03 -36.84 -33.83
N GLY A 10 -15.21 -35.88 -34.27
CA GLY A 10 -15.69 -34.67 -34.96
C GLY A 10 -14.59 -33.68 -35.30
N LYS A 11 -13.81 -33.98 -36.35
CA LYS A 11 -12.93 -33.03 -37.06
C LYS A 11 -13.80 -32.07 -37.87
N GLU A 12 -13.41 -30.80 -37.95
CA GLU A 12 -13.32 -30.11 -39.24
C GLU A 12 -12.38 -28.89 -39.19
N GLU A 13 -11.65 -28.71 -40.29
CA GLU A 13 -10.52 -27.83 -40.51
C GLU A 13 -10.93 -26.48 -41.15
N LYS A 14 -10.00 -25.52 -41.16
CA LYS A 14 -10.12 -24.14 -41.66
C LYS A 14 -10.30 -24.04 -43.19
N PRO A 15 -10.53 -22.81 -43.70
CA PRO A 15 -9.43 -22.21 -44.47
C PRO A 15 -9.16 -20.71 -44.22
N LYS A 16 -7.92 -20.31 -44.55
CA LYS A 16 -7.35 -18.94 -44.57
C LYS A 16 -7.49 -18.28 -45.95
N LYS A 17 -7.59 -16.94 -46.02
CA LYS A 17 -6.99 -15.99 -47.00
C LYS A 17 -7.48 -14.57 -46.64
N SER A 18 -6.78 -13.44 -46.73
CA SER A 18 -5.38 -13.07 -47.02
C SER A 18 -5.25 -11.53 -46.97
N ARG A 19 -4.05 -11.01 -46.65
CA ARG A 19 -3.45 -9.71 -47.07
C ARG A 19 -4.09 -8.40 -46.53
N LYS A 20 -3.38 -7.30 -46.17
CA LYS A 20 -1.97 -6.83 -46.27
C LYS A 20 -1.84 -5.50 -45.49
N GLY A 21 -0.68 -5.18 -44.91
CA GLY A 21 -0.30 -3.84 -44.45
C GLY A 21 0.40 -3.83 -43.07
N LYS A 22 1.70 -4.15 -42.95
CA LYS A 22 2.89 -3.26 -43.07
C LYS A 22 2.83 -2.01 -42.17
N GLY A 23 3.70 -1.95 -41.16
CA GLY A 23 3.94 -0.75 -40.36
C GLY A 23 4.71 -1.01 -39.06
N SER A 24 5.93 -1.51 -39.15
CA SER A 24 6.93 -1.48 -38.06
C SER A 24 7.73 -0.19 -38.14
N GLN A 25 7.84 0.57 -37.05
CA GLN A 25 9.10 0.89 -36.37
C GLN A 25 8.98 2.08 -35.40
N GLU A 26 9.40 1.78 -34.18
CA GLU A 26 9.88 2.61 -33.10
C GLU A 26 11.12 3.44 -33.52
N ALA A 27 11.29 4.66 -32.98
CA ALA A 27 12.58 5.13 -32.44
C ALA A 27 12.53 6.60 -32.00
N ALA A 28 12.81 6.78 -30.72
CA ALA A 28 13.08 8.03 -30.04
C ALA A 28 14.35 8.74 -30.56
N LYS A 29 14.38 10.08 -30.50
CA LYS A 29 15.62 10.86 -30.54
C LYS A 29 15.63 11.87 -29.39
N LYS A 30 16.44 11.59 -28.37
CA LYS A 30 16.96 12.57 -27.39
C LYS A 30 18.47 12.74 -27.65
N PRO A 31 19.00 13.96 -27.75
CA PRO A 31 20.44 14.20 -27.78
C PRO A 31 21.05 14.33 -26.36
N PRO A 32 22.35 14.03 -26.17
CA PRO A 32 23.02 13.99 -24.86
C PRO A 32 23.70 15.32 -24.48
N PRO A 33 23.87 15.65 -23.19
CA PRO A 33 24.82 16.68 -22.76
C PRO A 33 26.17 16.07 -22.33
N LYS A 34 27.24 16.77 -22.73
CA LYS A 34 28.65 16.49 -22.43
C LYS A 34 29.01 16.89 -20.97
N PRO A 35 29.94 16.20 -20.30
CA PRO A 35 30.54 16.68 -19.06
C PRO A 35 31.78 17.53 -19.38
N ARG A 36 31.96 18.65 -18.67
CA ARG A 36 33.20 19.43 -18.70
C ARG A 36 33.72 19.54 -17.27
N GLY A 37 34.91 19.00 -17.06
CA GLY A 37 35.63 19.02 -15.79
C GLY A 37 36.45 20.28 -15.55
N GLY A 38 37.25 20.22 -14.48
CA GLY A 38 38.25 21.21 -14.07
C GLY A 38 37.95 21.71 -12.66
N ALA A 39 38.44 21.07 -11.60
CA ALA A 39 39.81 21.16 -11.06
C ALA A 39 40.15 22.56 -10.51
N GLN A 40 40.35 22.68 -9.20
CA GLN A 40 41.65 22.99 -8.60
C GLN A 40 41.55 23.08 -7.06
N ARG A 41 42.38 22.25 -6.41
CA ARG A 41 42.81 22.35 -5.01
C ARG A 41 44.12 23.16 -4.96
N LEU A 42 44.51 23.47 -3.71
CA LEU A 42 45.82 23.94 -3.22
C LEU A 42 45.95 25.48 -3.26
N GLY A 43 46.40 26.18 -2.23
CA GLY A 43 46.96 25.78 -0.94
C GLY A 43 47.95 26.86 -0.45
N MET A 44 47.95 27.09 0.87
CA MET A 44 49.08 27.46 1.76
C MET A 44 49.77 28.84 1.73
N GLY A 45 49.99 29.32 2.96
CA GLY A 45 51.08 30.22 3.41
C GLY A 45 50.56 31.56 3.92
N VAL A 46 50.82 32.05 5.14
CA VAL A 46 52.08 32.12 5.93
C VAL A 46 51.73 32.59 7.37
N ARG A 47 52.11 31.84 8.44
CA ARG A 47 53.01 32.15 9.62
C ARG A 47 52.68 33.42 10.45
N ILE A 48 52.84 33.55 11.79
CA ILE A 48 53.41 32.79 12.94
C ILE A 48 53.00 33.57 14.23
N GLU A 49 52.79 32.86 15.35
CA GLU A 49 53.06 33.12 16.82
C GLU A 49 53.15 34.59 17.32
N GLU A 50 52.76 35.04 18.52
CA GLU A 50 52.49 34.49 19.86
C GLU A 50 52.01 35.72 20.69
N MET A 51 50.98 35.62 21.53
CA MET A 51 50.85 36.51 22.71
C MET A 51 49.98 35.86 23.77
N THR A 52 50.65 35.37 24.81
CA THR A 52 50.12 34.94 26.08
C THR A 52 49.48 36.11 26.84
N GLN A 53 48.32 35.90 27.46
CA GLN A 53 48.07 36.11 28.91
C GLN A 53 46.56 36.22 29.20
N GLU A 54 46.10 35.30 30.04
CA GLU A 54 45.16 35.48 31.16
C GLU A 54 43.85 36.25 30.92
N LEU A 55 42.71 35.57 31.14
CA LEU A 55 41.70 35.93 32.15
C LEU A 55 40.43 35.08 31.98
N GLN A 56 40.07 34.41 33.06
CA GLN A 56 38.70 34.23 33.57
C GLN A 56 37.67 33.47 32.71
N GLY A 57 37.42 32.24 33.17
CA GLY A 57 36.11 31.61 33.32
C GLY A 57 34.94 32.25 32.60
N VAL A 58 34.73 31.81 31.36
CA VAL A 58 33.38 31.75 30.78
C VAL A 58 32.85 30.35 31.06
N ALA A 59 31.89 30.28 31.97
CA ALA A 59 31.05 29.11 32.14
C ALA A 59 30.53 28.71 30.75
N LEU A 60 30.93 27.53 30.30
CA LEU A 60 30.18 26.82 29.28
C LEU A 60 28.82 26.56 29.91
N GLU A 61 27.84 27.40 29.58
CA GLU A 61 26.43 27.02 29.62
C GLU A 61 26.35 25.73 28.79
N GLU A 62 26.26 24.61 29.50
CA GLU A 62 25.89 23.32 28.92
C GLU A 62 24.47 23.48 28.37
N VAL A 63 24.45 23.74 27.07
CA VAL A 63 23.39 23.55 26.09
C VAL A 63 22.21 22.70 26.63
N PRO A 64 20.98 23.25 26.74
CA PRO A 64 19.78 22.52 27.16
C PRO A 64 19.27 21.45 26.17
N GLU A 65 20.04 21.05 25.15
CA GLU A 65 19.54 20.25 24.03
C GLU A 65 19.23 18.79 24.41
N GLU A 66 19.93 18.19 25.39
CA GLU A 66 19.74 16.77 25.72
C GLU A 66 18.40 16.47 26.45
N LYS A 67 17.80 17.46 27.13
CA LYS A 67 16.49 17.29 27.78
C LYS A 67 15.33 17.52 26.81
N GLU A 68 15.47 18.48 25.90
CA GLU A 68 14.43 18.78 24.91
C GLU A 68 14.24 17.63 23.90
N ASP A 69 15.33 16.96 23.48
CA ASP A 69 15.25 15.77 22.60
C ASP A 69 14.54 14.59 23.30
N GLN A 70 14.82 14.37 24.59
CA GLN A 70 14.25 13.24 25.34
C GLN A 70 12.76 13.43 25.66
N ASP A 71 12.31 14.67 25.84
CA ASP A 71 10.89 15.03 26.00
C ASP A 71 10.13 14.93 24.66
N GLN A 72 10.77 15.27 23.55
CA GLN A 72 10.19 15.18 22.20
C GLN A 72 10.00 13.72 21.76
N ASP A 73 10.97 12.85 22.04
CA ASP A 73 10.87 11.41 21.79
C ASP A 73 9.74 10.75 22.60
N GLN A 74 9.59 11.16 23.87
CA GLN A 74 8.50 10.67 24.73
C GLN A 74 7.14 11.13 24.22
N GLN A 75 7.00 12.39 23.79
CA GLN A 75 5.77 12.89 23.18
C GLN A 75 5.43 12.13 21.90
N MET A 76 6.41 11.87 21.02
CA MET A 76 6.17 11.11 19.79
C MET A 76 5.73 9.66 20.08
N MET A 77 6.28 9.06 21.13
CA MET A 77 5.87 7.73 21.58
C MET A 77 4.43 7.73 22.10
N GLU A 78 4.06 8.70 22.93
CA GLU A 78 2.71 8.83 23.48
C GLU A 78 1.65 9.10 22.38
N GLU A 79 1.96 9.96 21.41
CA GLU A 79 1.11 10.18 20.22
C GLU A 79 0.94 8.90 19.38
N GLY A 80 2.01 8.11 19.26
CA GLY A 80 1.98 6.82 18.59
C GLY A 80 1.03 5.81 19.25
N GLU A 81 1.11 5.68 20.58
CA GLU A 81 0.24 4.79 21.36
C GLU A 81 -1.23 5.24 21.25
N MET A 82 -1.51 6.54 21.38
CA MET A 82 -2.87 7.09 21.20
C MET A 82 -3.43 6.79 19.81
N LEU A 83 -2.60 6.85 18.76
CA LEU A 83 -3.02 6.50 17.40
C LEU A 83 -3.36 5.01 17.30
N LEU A 84 -2.58 4.13 17.93
CA LEU A 84 -2.86 2.70 17.94
C LEU A 84 -4.18 2.39 18.65
N ASP A 85 -4.44 3.04 19.78
CA ASP A 85 -5.68 2.90 20.54
C ASP A 85 -6.92 3.41 19.78
N SER A 86 -6.74 4.35 18.85
CA SER A 86 -7.83 4.82 17.98
C SER A 86 -8.26 3.80 16.91
N LEU A 87 -7.45 2.77 16.63
CA LEU A 87 -7.74 1.77 15.63
C LEU A 87 -8.63 0.66 16.19
N THR A 88 -9.85 0.56 15.68
CA THR A 88 -10.78 -0.52 16.05
C THR A 88 -11.30 -1.29 14.84
N GLY A 89 -11.41 -2.61 14.99
CA GLY A 89 -12.11 -3.49 14.06
C GLY A 89 -13.62 -3.63 14.34
N GLN A 90 -14.06 -3.10 15.46
CA GLN A 90 -15.42 -3.23 16.00
C GLN A 90 -15.87 -1.89 16.58
N PRO A 91 -16.13 -0.88 15.73
CA PRO A 91 -16.60 0.40 16.22
C PRO A 91 -17.96 0.26 16.89
N HIS A 92 -18.13 0.94 18.01
CA HIS A 92 -19.40 1.10 18.71
C HIS A 92 -20.30 2.10 17.94
N PRO A 93 -21.64 1.99 18.04
CA PRO A 93 -22.56 2.95 17.40
C PRO A 93 -22.35 4.42 17.78
N GLU A 94 -21.80 4.66 18.98
CA GLU A 94 -21.51 6.00 19.52
C GLU A 94 -20.13 6.53 19.07
N ASP A 95 -19.32 5.72 18.39
CA ASP A 95 -17.98 6.11 17.97
C ASP A 95 -18.01 7.07 16.76
N LEU A 96 -17.04 7.99 16.73
CA LEU A 96 -16.82 8.88 15.60
C LEU A 96 -15.86 8.24 14.59
N LEU A 97 -16.41 7.74 13.49
CA LEU A 97 -15.61 7.13 12.43
C LEU A 97 -14.86 8.17 11.60
N LEU A 98 -13.54 8.22 11.75
CA LEU A 98 -12.66 9.16 11.04
C LEU A 98 -12.26 8.66 9.65
N PHE A 99 -11.74 7.43 9.57
CA PHE A 99 -11.20 6.83 8.35
C PHE A 99 -11.49 5.32 8.29
N ALA A 100 -11.45 4.76 7.08
CA ALA A 100 -11.47 3.31 6.87
C ALA A 100 -10.09 2.83 6.41
N VAL A 101 -9.51 1.86 7.13
CA VAL A 101 -8.19 1.29 6.83
C VAL A 101 -8.35 -0.15 6.32
N PRO A 102 -7.96 -0.47 5.08
CA PRO A 102 -8.03 -1.84 4.58
C PRO A 102 -6.90 -2.69 5.17
N THR A 103 -7.28 -3.76 5.87
CA THR A 103 -6.36 -4.72 6.49
C THR A 103 -6.53 -6.13 5.90
N CYS A 104 -5.42 -6.86 5.82
CA CYS A 104 -5.40 -8.28 5.48
C CYS A 104 -4.77 -9.04 6.66
N ALA A 105 -5.51 -9.98 7.22
CA ALA A 105 -5.08 -10.76 8.39
C ALA A 105 -5.62 -12.20 8.31
N PRO A 106 -5.09 -13.14 9.12
CA PRO A 106 -5.68 -14.47 9.25
C PRO A 106 -7.16 -14.38 9.62
N TYR A 107 -8.01 -15.17 8.96
CA TYR A 107 -9.47 -15.04 9.12
C TYR A 107 -9.95 -15.29 10.56
N THR A 108 -9.18 -16.06 11.34
CA THR A 108 -9.45 -16.37 12.75
C THR A 108 -9.31 -15.16 13.67
N THR A 109 -8.42 -14.22 13.38
CA THR A 109 -8.27 -12.99 14.19
C THR A 109 -9.39 -11.99 13.92
N MET A 110 -10.00 -12.06 12.74
CA MET A 110 -11.08 -11.17 12.33
C MET A 110 -12.47 -11.71 12.73
N THR A 111 -12.57 -12.62 13.70
CA THR A 111 -13.84 -13.30 14.04
C THR A 111 -14.97 -12.33 14.38
N ASN A 112 -14.64 -11.20 15.00
CA ASN A 112 -15.63 -10.22 15.44
C ASN A 112 -15.78 -9.02 14.48
N TYR A 113 -15.05 -8.98 13.37
CA TYR A 113 -15.14 -7.90 12.40
C TYR A 113 -16.44 -8.00 11.60
N LYS A 114 -17.20 -6.90 11.58
CA LYS A 114 -18.44 -6.73 10.83
C LYS A 114 -18.22 -6.85 9.32
N TYR A 115 -17.17 -6.20 8.80
CA TYR A 115 -16.84 -6.17 7.37
C TYR A 115 -15.62 -7.02 7.08
N LYS A 116 -15.86 -8.28 6.71
CA LYS A 116 -14.80 -9.21 6.36
C LYS A 116 -15.20 -10.17 5.25
N VAL A 117 -14.18 -10.60 4.51
CA VAL A 117 -14.31 -11.65 3.49
C VAL A 117 -13.15 -12.63 3.64
N LYS A 118 -13.38 -13.89 3.29
CA LYS A 118 -12.34 -14.89 3.19
C LYS A 118 -11.77 -14.88 1.78
N LEU A 119 -10.47 -14.66 1.67
CA LEU A 119 -9.71 -14.82 0.44
C LEU A 119 -9.22 -16.27 0.36
N THR A 120 -9.51 -16.91 -0.77
CA THR A 120 -9.03 -18.27 -1.08
C THR A 120 -8.28 -18.25 -2.42
N PRO A 121 -7.36 -19.19 -2.68
CA PRO A 121 -6.76 -19.31 -4.00
C PRO A 121 -7.82 -19.39 -5.12
N GLY A 122 -7.60 -18.71 -6.23
CA GLY A 122 -8.56 -18.58 -7.32
C GLY A 122 -7.97 -17.91 -8.56
N THR A 123 -8.82 -17.27 -9.37
CA THR A 123 -8.40 -16.71 -10.67
C THR A 123 -8.46 -15.17 -10.72
N GLN A 124 -9.01 -14.51 -9.70
CA GLN A 124 -9.21 -13.06 -9.75
C GLN A 124 -7.92 -12.30 -9.41
N LYS A 125 -7.73 -11.16 -10.07
CA LYS A 125 -6.68 -10.21 -9.73
C LYS A 125 -7.04 -9.47 -8.43
N LYS A 126 -6.02 -9.05 -7.68
CA LYS A 126 -6.16 -8.37 -6.39
C LYS A 126 -7.12 -7.16 -6.41
N GLY A 127 -7.03 -6.31 -7.43
CA GLY A 127 -7.92 -5.15 -7.58
C GLY A 127 -9.39 -5.53 -7.80
N LYS A 128 -9.65 -6.60 -8.57
CA LYS A 128 -11.03 -7.08 -8.77
C LYS A 128 -11.59 -7.69 -7.49
N ALA A 129 -10.77 -8.48 -6.79
CA ALA A 129 -11.13 -9.05 -5.50
C ALA A 129 -11.45 -7.96 -4.47
N ALA A 130 -10.61 -6.93 -4.36
CA ALA A 130 -10.83 -5.79 -3.47
C ALA A 130 -12.18 -5.10 -3.74
N LYS A 131 -12.47 -4.77 -5.01
CA LYS A 131 -13.73 -4.14 -5.40
C LYS A 131 -14.95 -5.02 -5.13
N THR A 132 -14.82 -6.33 -5.34
CA THR A 132 -15.90 -7.29 -5.03
C THR A 132 -16.16 -7.36 -3.52
N ALA A 133 -15.12 -7.34 -2.69
CA ALA A 133 -15.27 -7.28 -1.24
C ALA A 133 -15.94 -5.97 -0.79
N LEU A 134 -15.43 -4.83 -1.24
CA LEU A 134 -15.99 -3.52 -0.92
C LEU A 134 -17.48 -3.42 -1.31
N HIS A 135 -17.82 -3.86 -2.52
CA HIS A 135 -19.20 -3.88 -2.98
C HIS A 135 -20.10 -4.72 -2.08
N SER A 136 -19.62 -5.87 -1.58
CA SER A 136 -20.35 -6.67 -0.60
C SER A 136 -20.62 -5.89 0.69
N PHE A 137 -19.67 -5.09 1.15
CA PHE A 137 -19.81 -4.27 2.36
C PHE A 137 -20.82 -3.15 2.16
N MET A 138 -20.78 -2.49 0.99
CA MET A 138 -21.74 -1.44 0.61
C MET A 138 -23.19 -1.93 0.54
N GLN A 139 -23.39 -3.20 0.20
CA GLN A 139 -24.71 -3.83 0.12
C GLN A 139 -25.22 -4.37 1.46
N SER A 140 -24.39 -4.38 2.51
CA SER A 140 -24.83 -4.81 3.83
C SER A 140 -25.93 -3.90 4.35
N LYS A 141 -27.00 -4.50 4.88
CA LYS A 141 -28.11 -3.77 5.52
C LYS A 141 -27.66 -3.07 6.80
N GLU A 142 -26.65 -3.60 7.45
CA GLU A 142 -26.09 -3.06 8.69
C GLU A 142 -25.11 -1.92 8.43
N ALA A 143 -24.80 -1.60 7.17
CA ALA A 143 -23.90 -0.50 6.83
C ALA A 143 -24.61 0.85 6.90
N SER A 144 -24.17 1.66 7.86
CA SER A 144 -24.54 3.06 8.02
C SER A 144 -24.11 3.90 6.81
N PRO A 145 -24.74 5.07 6.59
CA PRO A 145 -24.29 6.01 5.58
C PRO A 145 -22.83 6.42 5.76
N ARG A 146 -22.40 6.68 7.00
CA ARG A 146 -21.03 7.10 7.33
C ARG A 146 -20.00 6.03 6.94
N GLU A 147 -20.23 4.76 7.30
CA GLU A 147 -19.34 3.66 6.89
C GLU A 147 -19.22 3.57 5.37
N LYS A 148 -20.34 3.71 4.65
CA LYS A 148 -20.37 3.69 3.18
C LYS A 148 -19.56 4.83 2.55
N ASP A 149 -19.60 6.01 3.14
CA ASP A 149 -18.83 7.16 2.64
C ASP A 149 -17.34 6.95 2.85
N LEU A 150 -16.95 6.42 4.02
CA LEU A 150 -15.56 6.06 4.31
C LEU A 150 -15.06 4.93 3.42
N PHE A 151 -15.89 3.94 3.10
CA PHE A 151 -15.53 2.89 2.14
C PHE A 151 -15.20 3.43 0.76
N ARG A 152 -15.91 4.48 0.30
CA ARG A 152 -15.68 5.10 -1.01
C ARG A 152 -14.48 6.04 -1.02
N SER A 153 -14.06 6.57 0.13
CA SER A 153 -12.92 7.48 0.21
C SER A 153 -11.56 6.77 0.10
N VAL A 154 -11.51 5.45 0.38
CA VAL A 154 -10.29 4.66 0.25
C VAL A 154 -9.93 4.45 -1.23
N LYS A 155 -8.69 4.77 -1.60
CA LYS A 155 -8.19 4.60 -2.96
C LYS A 155 -8.11 3.13 -3.35
N ASP A 156 -8.41 2.82 -4.61
CA ASP A 156 -8.30 1.46 -5.18
C ASP A 156 -6.91 0.81 -4.98
N THR A 157 -5.86 1.64 -5.05
CA THR A 157 -4.48 1.21 -4.83
C THR A 157 -4.29 0.69 -3.41
N ASP A 158 -4.86 1.37 -2.42
CA ASP A 158 -4.71 1.02 -1.00
C ASP A 158 -5.56 -0.21 -0.65
N LEU A 159 -6.79 -0.28 -1.18
CA LEU A 159 -7.68 -1.45 -1.02
C LEU A 159 -7.03 -2.76 -1.51
N SER A 160 -6.22 -2.70 -2.57
CA SER A 160 -5.65 -3.89 -3.20
C SER A 160 -4.16 -4.10 -2.91
N ARG A 161 -3.52 -3.20 -2.15
CA ARG A 161 -2.07 -3.24 -1.85
C ARG A 161 -1.65 -4.55 -1.22
N ASN A 162 -2.39 -4.99 -0.20
CA ASN A 162 -2.06 -6.14 0.66
C ASN A 162 -2.76 -7.45 0.26
N ILE A 163 -3.57 -7.45 -0.79
CA ILE A 163 -4.30 -8.64 -1.25
C ILE A 163 -3.40 -9.51 -2.12
N PRO A 164 -3.30 -10.83 -1.86
CA PRO A 164 -2.57 -11.75 -2.72
C PRO A 164 -3.14 -11.80 -4.15
N GLY A 165 -2.29 -12.09 -5.13
CA GLY A 165 -2.73 -12.34 -6.51
C GLY A 165 -3.45 -13.69 -6.66
N LYS A 166 -4.26 -13.84 -7.72
CA LYS A 166 -4.96 -15.10 -8.05
C LYS A 166 -5.79 -15.61 -6.88
N VAL A 167 -6.74 -14.79 -6.44
CA VAL A 167 -7.63 -15.11 -5.31
C VAL A 167 -9.09 -15.15 -5.75
N LYS A 168 -9.93 -15.74 -4.91
CA LYS A 168 -11.39 -15.69 -4.97
C LYS A 168 -11.89 -15.14 -3.64
N VAL A 169 -12.85 -14.22 -3.72
CA VAL A 169 -13.53 -13.66 -2.57
C VAL A 169 -14.71 -14.55 -2.20
N SER A 170 -14.84 -14.85 -0.91
CA SER A 170 -15.98 -15.54 -0.32
C SER A 170 -16.45 -14.79 0.92
N ALA A 171 -17.75 -14.56 1.03
CA ALA A 171 -18.36 -13.98 2.22
C ALA A 171 -19.68 -14.70 2.47
N PRO A 172 -20.17 -14.75 3.73
CA PRO A 172 -21.55 -15.14 3.98
C PRO A 172 -22.46 -14.27 3.11
N ASN A 173 -23.31 -14.89 2.28
CA ASN A 173 -24.28 -14.26 1.36
C ASN A 173 -23.73 -13.64 0.05
N LEU A 174 -22.43 -13.70 -0.25
CA LEU A 174 -21.88 -13.12 -1.50
C LEU A 174 -22.37 -13.80 -2.80
N LEU A 175 -22.72 -15.08 -2.73
CA LEU A 175 -23.12 -15.88 -3.89
C LEU A 175 -24.61 -15.72 -4.28
N ASN A 176 -25.44 -15.15 -3.40
CA ASN A 176 -26.87 -15.01 -3.65
C ASN A 176 -27.19 -13.77 -4.52
N VAL A 177 -26.23 -12.88 -4.74
CA VAL A 177 -26.42 -11.63 -5.50
C VAL A 177 -26.32 -11.86 -7.03
N LYS A 178 -25.78 -12.99 -7.49
CA LYS A 178 -25.63 -13.30 -8.93
C LYS A 178 -26.88 -13.87 -9.62
N LYS A 179 -28.03 -13.99 -8.93
CA LYS A 179 -29.27 -14.57 -9.46
C LYS A 179 -30.40 -13.55 -9.70
N LYS A 180 -30.08 -12.29 -9.94
CA LYS A 180 -31.06 -11.28 -10.37
C LYS A 180 -30.66 -10.69 -11.71
#